data_AF-A0A8K0XFV3-F1
#
_entry.id   AF-A0A8K0XFV3-F1
#
_cell.length_a   1.000
_cell.length_b   1.000
_cell.length_c   1.000
_cell.angle_alpha   90.00
_cell.angle_beta   90.00
_cell.angle_gamma   90.00
#
_symmetry.space_group_name_H-M   'P 1'
#
loop_
_entity.id
_entity.type
_entity.pdbx_description
1 polymer ?
#
loop_
_entity_poly.entity_id
_entity_poly.type
_entity_poly.pdbx_seq_one_letter_code
_entity_poly.pdbx_strand_id
1 'polypeptide(L)'
;MECLPTSRPATLSSSTRPVLLSSRTHFSRIDQGLCGTAGAQKIISQLNLQRSTVTKLILNHNLLSDDGVSQLFAYLCSTHGSRHRATLIEISLTSNSIGCKGVQAVAEYIRSNGVLQTLWLANNDLTPDFATLSCLASAINSSQLRMLSLTGNSRLGDAFAERFFPLLHSRALQELHINTIGMTVRSTGDLCAWITGCVTQNGGGMCRLQTLKCCGNSLGMKGVWEVIQAIERGNWCLTKVEMYANQLADPVAPQQPDVGLSTQQSPAIASSNIPETEEAWKDCERGLHRVLMRNVYWKRQAEKEALKLLKYSRPLLIRSKSASKSPTSPQSPSPAATTRFPFYSLPNELKLHILALLAPSLSSAQRTRIYNYASDPCTLPPLMPSLRRDAVNGCLADPSSAMGASIGFHIFTPGGSSSQHCADGKCMGAGNSLVCRREEERSRFLEAVGCCVYEPETEGQG
;
A
#
# COMPACT_ATOMS: atom_id res chain seq x y z
N MET A 1 33.51 -36.02 -29.68
CA MET A 1 32.89 -35.22 -30.75
C MET A 1 31.40 -35.19 -30.46
N GLU A 2 30.96 -34.13 -29.78
CA GLU A 2 30.19 -33.00 -30.35
C GLU A 2 28.70 -33.35 -30.42
N CYS A 3 27.71 -32.52 -30.08
CA CYS A 3 27.61 -31.24 -29.41
C CYS A 3 26.14 -31.13 -28.98
N LEU A 4 25.87 -30.57 -27.80
CA LEU A 4 24.56 -29.98 -27.48
C LEU A 4 24.32 -28.75 -28.39
N PRO A 5 23.05 -28.41 -28.65
CA PRO A 5 22.70 -27.00 -28.62
C PRO A 5 21.54 -26.70 -27.68
N THR A 6 21.80 -25.67 -26.90
CA THR A 6 20.94 -24.90 -26.02
C THR A 6 19.96 -24.05 -26.82
N SER A 7 18.66 -24.11 -26.52
CA SER A 7 17.68 -23.12 -26.98
C SER A 7 17.20 -22.26 -25.81
N ARG A 8 17.59 -20.98 -25.86
CA ARG A 8 17.24 -19.89 -24.95
C ARG A 8 15.72 -19.70 -24.82
N PRO A 9 15.20 -19.27 -23.64
CA PRO A 9 13.83 -18.79 -23.54
C PRO A 9 13.69 -17.38 -24.14
N ALA A 10 12.58 -17.18 -24.85
CA ALA A 10 12.20 -15.95 -25.53
C ALA A 10 12.09 -14.76 -24.57
N THR A 11 12.70 -13.65 -24.96
CA THR A 11 12.58 -12.34 -24.33
C THR A 11 11.16 -11.81 -24.46
N LEU A 12 10.43 -11.72 -23.35
CA LEU A 12 9.20 -10.93 -23.22
C LEU A 12 9.54 -9.45 -23.39
N SER A 13 9.25 -8.88 -24.56
CA SER A 13 9.31 -7.44 -24.76
C SER A 13 8.19 -6.77 -23.96
N SER A 14 8.54 -6.12 -22.85
CA SER A 14 7.66 -5.24 -22.11
C SER A 14 7.39 -3.98 -22.94
N SER A 15 6.40 -4.05 -23.83
CA SER A 15 5.83 -2.89 -24.50
C SER A 15 4.94 -2.11 -23.51
N THR A 16 5.56 -1.44 -22.54
CA THR A 16 4.90 -0.38 -21.76
C THR A 16 4.68 0.81 -22.68
N ARG A 17 3.55 0.82 -23.37
CA ARG A 17 3.06 2.04 -24.03
C ARG A 17 2.74 3.05 -22.94
N PRO A 18 3.24 4.30 -23.03
CA PRO A 18 2.87 5.33 -22.08
C PRO A 18 1.37 5.60 -22.22
N VAL A 19 0.65 5.51 -21.10
CA VAL A 19 -0.75 5.93 -20.99
C VAL A 19 -0.76 7.44 -21.27
N LEU A 20 -1.21 7.80 -22.47
CA LEU A 20 -1.51 9.18 -22.83
C LEU A 20 -2.49 9.73 -21.78
N LEU A 21 -2.25 10.96 -21.33
CA LEU A 21 -3.12 11.75 -20.47
C LEU A 21 -4.47 12.01 -21.17
N SER A 22 -5.26 10.97 -21.41
CA SER A 22 -6.68 11.11 -21.64
C SER A 22 -7.26 11.52 -20.29
N SER A 23 -7.93 12.67 -20.26
CA SER A 23 -8.88 13.09 -19.22
C SER A 23 -9.24 11.94 -18.27
N ARG A 24 -8.87 12.05 -16.98
CA ARG A 24 -9.27 11.07 -15.96
C ARG A 24 -10.79 11.05 -15.92
N THR A 25 -11.41 10.10 -16.61
CA THR A 25 -12.87 10.05 -16.69
C THR A 25 -13.40 9.25 -15.52
N HIS A 26 -14.26 9.91 -14.75
CA HIS A 26 -14.97 9.33 -13.62
C HIS A 26 -16.34 8.88 -14.12
N PHE A 27 -16.63 7.59 -14.00
CA PHE A 27 -17.96 7.06 -14.25
C PHE A 27 -18.66 6.89 -12.90
N SER A 28 -19.60 7.78 -12.60
CA SER A 28 -20.34 7.78 -11.33
C SER A 28 -21.84 7.65 -11.57
N ARG A 29 -22.46 6.66 -10.94
CA ARG A 29 -23.91 6.37 -10.94
C ARG A 29 -24.33 5.98 -9.54
N ILE A 30 -24.55 7.00 -8.71
CA ILE A 30 -24.97 6.83 -7.32
C ILE A 30 -26.50 7.02 -7.26
N ASP A 31 -27.20 6.20 -6.47
CA ASP A 31 -28.64 6.29 -6.23
C ASP A 31 -29.50 6.28 -7.50
N GLN A 32 -29.09 5.51 -8.52
CA GLN A 32 -29.78 5.47 -9.82
C GLN A 32 -30.85 4.37 -9.91
N GLY A 33 -31.09 3.64 -8.82
CA GLY A 33 -32.04 2.51 -8.79
C GLY A 33 -31.66 1.41 -9.78
N LEU A 34 -30.35 1.19 -10.02
CA LEU A 34 -29.89 0.16 -10.93
C LEU A 34 -30.03 -1.20 -10.24
N CYS A 35 -30.86 -2.09 -10.80
CA CYS A 35 -31.19 -3.36 -10.18
C CYS A 35 -30.77 -4.55 -11.05
N GLY A 36 -30.11 -5.53 -10.43
CA GLY A 36 -29.77 -6.81 -11.06
C GLY A 36 -28.97 -6.68 -12.36
N THR A 37 -29.21 -7.64 -13.25
CA THR A 37 -28.61 -7.69 -14.59
C THR A 37 -29.04 -6.54 -15.50
N ALA A 38 -30.28 -6.05 -15.38
CA ALA A 38 -30.76 -4.91 -16.16
C ALA A 38 -29.98 -3.62 -15.83
N GLY A 39 -29.71 -3.39 -14.54
CA GLY A 39 -28.83 -2.31 -14.08
C GLY A 39 -27.42 -2.43 -14.64
N ALA A 40 -26.84 -3.64 -14.59
CA ALA A 40 -25.53 -3.93 -15.15
C ALA A 40 -25.46 -3.69 -16.67
N GLN A 41 -26.47 -4.13 -17.44
CA GLN A 41 -26.55 -3.88 -18.88
C GLN A 41 -26.61 -2.38 -19.21
N LYS A 42 -27.34 -1.59 -18.41
CA LYS A 42 -27.38 -0.13 -18.54
C LYS A 42 -26.02 0.50 -18.26
N ILE A 43 -25.26 0.00 -17.29
CA ILE A 43 -23.89 0.45 -17.03
C ILE A 43 -22.98 0.08 -18.20
N ILE A 44 -23.02 -1.16 -18.67
CA ILE A 44 -22.17 -1.67 -19.75
C ILE A 44 -22.42 -0.90 -21.05
N SER A 45 -23.68 -0.66 -21.42
CA SER A 45 -24.01 0.14 -22.60
C SER A 45 -23.47 1.57 -22.50
N GLN A 46 -23.57 2.20 -21.32
CA GLN A 46 -22.99 3.52 -21.11
C GLN A 46 -21.45 3.51 -21.15
N LEU A 47 -20.80 2.48 -20.62
CA LEU A 47 -19.34 2.32 -20.73
C LEU A 47 -18.89 2.13 -22.18
N ASN A 48 -19.66 1.40 -23.00
CA ASN A 48 -19.38 1.23 -24.42
C ASN A 48 -19.50 2.55 -25.21
N LEU A 49 -20.42 3.43 -24.82
CA LEU A 49 -20.57 4.75 -25.46
C LEU A 49 -19.43 5.72 -25.09
N GLN A 50 -18.68 5.45 -24.00
CA GLN A 50 -17.56 6.29 -23.59
C GLN A 50 -16.37 6.14 -24.52
N ARG A 51 -16.00 7.21 -25.21
CA ARG A 51 -14.81 7.26 -26.09
C ARG A 51 -13.50 7.21 -25.31
N SER A 52 -13.47 7.72 -24.08
CA SER A 52 -12.31 7.68 -23.19
C SER A 52 -12.34 6.48 -22.25
N THR A 53 -11.16 6.10 -21.76
CA THR A 53 -11.01 5.08 -20.74
C THR A 53 -11.32 5.64 -19.34
N VAL A 54 -12.15 4.92 -18.59
CA VAL A 54 -12.56 5.28 -17.23
C VAL A 54 -11.46 4.94 -16.23
N THR A 55 -11.17 5.87 -15.32
CA THR A 55 -10.20 5.67 -14.23
C THR A 55 -10.85 5.38 -12.89
N LYS A 56 -12.10 5.84 -12.69
CA LYS A 56 -12.87 5.57 -11.47
C LYS A 56 -14.29 5.12 -11.81
N LEU A 57 -14.72 4.00 -11.24
CA LEU A 57 -16.06 3.45 -11.40
C LEU A 57 -16.78 3.47 -10.04
N ILE A 58 -17.77 4.35 -9.89
CA ILE A 58 -18.51 4.56 -8.64
C ILE A 58 -19.98 4.22 -8.89
N LEU A 59 -20.46 3.16 -8.25
CA LEU A 59 -21.82 2.61 -8.45
C LEU A 59 -22.55 2.45 -7.11
N ASN A 60 -22.26 3.34 -6.16
CA ASN A 60 -22.76 3.21 -4.78
C ASN A 60 -24.28 3.30 -4.70
N HIS A 61 -24.87 2.64 -3.71
CA HIS A 61 -26.31 2.68 -3.43
C HIS A 61 -27.16 2.30 -4.64
N ASN A 62 -26.87 1.14 -5.21
CA ASN A 62 -27.70 0.49 -6.22
C ASN A 62 -28.05 -0.93 -5.74
N LEU A 63 -28.85 -1.69 -6.47
CA LEU A 63 -29.21 -3.07 -6.12
C LEU A 63 -28.74 -4.03 -7.20
N LEU A 64 -27.47 -3.91 -7.62
CA LEU A 64 -26.91 -4.73 -8.69
C LEU A 64 -26.95 -6.22 -8.37
N SER A 65 -26.91 -6.59 -7.09
CA SER A 65 -26.88 -7.98 -6.60
C SER A 65 -25.70 -8.78 -7.19
N ASP A 66 -25.61 -10.07 -6.82
CA ASP A 66 -24.58 -10.97 -7.34
C ASP A 66 -24.58 -11.08 -8.87
N ASP A 67 -25.76 -11.16 -9.49
CA ASP A 67 -25.86 -11.40 -10.94
C ASP A 67 -25.45 -10.18 -11.76
N GLY A 68 -25.86 -8.98 -11.33
CA GLY A 68 -25.47 -7.74 -12.00
C GLY A 68 -23.98 -7.44 -11.87
N VAL A 69 -23.41 -7.67 -10.68
CA VAL A 69 -21.96 -7.54 -10.46
C VAL A 69 -21.19 -8.56 -11.29
N SER A 70 -21.61 -9.82 -11.29
CA SER A 70 -20.98 -10.87 -12.09
C SER A 70 -20.99 -10.52 -13.57
N GLN A 71 -22.12 -10.01 -14.09
CA GLN A 71 -22.22 -9.58 -15.48
C GLN A 71 -21.30 -8.38 -15.79
N LEU A 72 -21.25 -7.38 -14.90
CA LEU A 72 -20.40 -6.21 -15.07
C LEU A 72 -18.91 -6.60 -15.09
N PHE A 73 -18.47 -7.44 -14.16
CA PHE A 73 -17.07 -7.86 -14.09
C PHE A 73 -16.70 -8.85 -15.21
N ALA A 74 -17.62 -9.71 -15.65
CA ALA A 74 -17.45 -10.51 -16.85
C ALA A 74 -17.23 -9.62 -18.09
N TYR A 75 -17.99 -8.53 -18.24
CA TYR A 75 -17.76 -7.54 -19.29
C TYR A 75 -16.40 -6.85 -19.15
N LEU A 76 -16.01 -6.42 -17.94
CA LEU A 76 -14.70 -5.78 -17.72
C LEU A 76 -13.51 -6.71 -18.00
N CYS A 77 -13.70 -8.04 -17.87
CA CYS A 77 -12.74 -9.07 -18.26
C CYS A 77 -12.80 -9.44 -19.76
N SER A 78 -13.87 -9.08 -20.47
CA SER A 78 -14.03 -9.36 -21.90
C SER A 78 -13.12 -8.49 -22.77
N THR A 79 -12.98 -8.85 -24.04
CA THR A 79 -12.23 -8.07 -25.04
C THR A 79 -12.73 -6.62 -25.13
N HIS A 80 -14.04 -6.40 -25.07
CA HIS A 80 -14.64 -5.06 -25.14
C HIS A 80 -14.36 -4.20 -23.91
N GLY A 81 -14.44 -4.78 -22.71
CA GLY A 81 -14.20 -4.07 -21.46
C GLY A 81 -12.72 -3.95 -21.06
N SER A 82 -11.83 -4.74 -21.67
CA SER A 82 -10.39 -4.79 -21.36
C SER A 82 -9.70 -3.42 -21.40
N ARG A 83 -10.15 -2.51 -22.28
CA ARG A 83 -9.67 -1.12 -22.34
C ARG A 83 -9.83 -0.36 -21.04
N HIS A 84 -10.86 -0.67 -20.25
CA HIS A 84 -11.11 -0.07 -18.94
C HIS A 84 -10.31 -0.79 -17.84
N ARG A 85 -10.10 -2.10 -17.97
CA ARG A 85 -9.31 -2.88 -17.00
C ARG A 85 -7.89 -2.34 -16.84
N ALA A 86 -7.28 -1.85 -17.92
CA ALA A 86 -5.94 -1.27 -17.91
C ALA A 86 -5.86 0.16 -17.35
N THR A 87 -6.99 0.79 -17.02
CA THR A 87 -7.04 2.19 -16.56
C THR A 87 -7.81 2.42 -15.27
N LEU A 88 -8.67 1.48 -14.87
CA LEU A 88 -9.48 1.58 -13.66
C LEU A 88 -8.61 1.44 -12.41
N ILE A 89 -8.41 2.57 -11.74
CA ILE A 89 -7.60 2.68 -10.51
C ILE A 89 -8.49 2.53 -9.27
N GLU A 90 -9.77 2.91 -9.37
CA GLU A 90 -10.72 2.88 -8.25
C GLU A 90 -12.08 2.30 -8.67
N ILE A 91 -12.59 1.35 -7.88
CA ILE A 91 -13.94 0.79 -8.00
C ILE A 91 -14.66 0.93 -6.65
N SER A 92 -15.87 1.49 -6.67
CA SER A 92 -16.73 1.63 -5.51
C SER A 92 -18.09 0.99 -5.78
N LEU A 93 -18.42 -0.03 -4.98
CA LEU A 93 -19.65 -0.83 -5.05
C LEU A 93 -20.33 -0.87 -3.68
N THR A 94 -20.27 0.25 -2.94
CA THR A 94 -20.87 0.35 -1.62
C THR A 94 -22.38 0.18 -1.71
N SER A 95 -22.99 -0.61 -0.81
CA SER A 95 -24.44 -0.82 -0.77
C SER A 95 -25.00 -1.28 -2.11
N ASN A 96 -24.59 -2.46 -2.58
CA ASN A 96 -25.03 -3.09 -3.82
C ASN A 96 -25.69 -4.47 -3.65
N SER A 97 -25.94 -4.88 -2.40
CA SER A 97 -26.42 -6.23 -2.04
C SER A 97 -25.59 -7.36 -2.65
N ILE A 98 -24.26 -7.20 -2.60
CA ILE A 98 -23.30 -8.16 -3.13
C ILE A 98 -23.06 -9.25 -2.10
N GLY A 99 -23.31 -10.50 -2.48
CA GLY A 99 -22.99 -11.70 -1.72
C GLY A 99 -21.73 -12.41 -2.23
N CYS A 100 -21.65 -13.72 -1.98
CA CYS A 100 -20.48 -14.52 -2.29
C CYS A 100 -20.16 -14.58 -3.79
N LYS A 101 -21.17 -14.77 -4.65
CA LYS A 101 -20.93 -14.94 -6.10
C LYS A 101 -20.42 -13.65 -6.73
N GLY A 102 -20.98 -12.51 -6.35
CA GLY A 102 -20.54 -11.21 -6.83
C GLY A 102 -19.10 -10.92 -6.39
N VAL A 103 -18.73 -11.24 -5.14
CA VAL A 103 -17.34 -11.08 -4.69
C VAL A 103 -16.37 -12.05 -5.35
N GLN A 104 -16.77 -13.27 -5.70
CA GLN A 104 -15.95 -14.15 -6.54
C GLN A 104 -15.68 -13.53 -7.92
N ALA A 105 -16.67 -12.88 -8.54
CA ALA A 105 -16.46 -12.17 -9.80
C ALA A 105 -15.52 -10.97 -9.65
N VAL A 106 -15.61 -10.22 -8.55
CA VAL A 106 -14.66 -9.15 -8.23
C VAL A 106 -13.25 -9.71 -8.00
N ALA A 107 -13.12 -10.85 -7.29
CA ALA A 107 -11.86 -11.51 -7.04
C ALA A 107 -11.18 -11.96 -8.35
N GLU A 108 -11.94 -12.52 -9.30
CA GLU A 108 -11.43 -12.86 -10.63
C GLU A 108 -10.93 -11.62 -11.38
N TYR A 109 -11.63 -10.49 -11.24
CA TYR A 109 -11.22 -9.25 -11.88
C TYR A 109 -9.93 -8.65 -11.29
N ILE A 110 -9.73 -8.71 -9.97
CA ILE A 110 -8.54 -8.15 -9.33
C ILE A 110 -7.34 -9.11 -9.38
N ARG A 111 -7.56 -10.41 -9.61
CA ARG A 111 -6.48 -11.39 -9.75
C ARG A 111 -5.54 -10.96 -10.87
N SER A 112 -4.24 -10.90 -10.55
CA SER A 112 -3.20 -10.41 -11.46
C SER A 112 -3.48 -9.03 -12.07
N ASN A 113 -4.32 -8.22 -11.44
CA ASN A 113 -4.60 -6.86 -11.87
C ASN A 113 -3.50 -5.91 -11.37
N GLY A 114 -2.77 -5.32 -12.30
CA GLY A 114 -1.65 -4.41 -12.01
C GLY A 114 -2.03 -2.94 -11.88
N VAL A 115 -3.32 -2.58 -12.00
CA VAL A 115 -3.76 -1.18 -12.13
C VAL A 115 -4.71 -0.76 -11.02
N LEU A 116 -5.63 -1.64 -10.60
CA LEU A 116 -6.60 -1.31 -9.55
C LEU A 116 -5.89 -1.09 -8.22
N GLN A 117 -6.07 0.08 -7.62
CA GLN A 117 -5.46 0.46 -6.34
C GLN A 117 -6.50 0.52 -5.21
N THR A 118 -7.77 0.80 -5.52
CA THR A 118 -8.79 1.04 -4.50
C THR A 118 -10.08 0.28 -4.80
N LEU A 119 -10.57 -0.47 -3.81
CA LEU A 119 -11.81 -1.24 -3.90
C LEU A 119 -12.68 -1.03 -2.66
N TRP A 120 -13.89 -0.51 -2.88
CA TRP A 120 -14.91 -0.38 -1.84
C TRP A 120 -16.02 -1.42 -2.03
N LEU A 121 -16.20 -2.28 -1.03
CA LEU A 121 -17.27 -3.28 -0.93
C LEU A 121 -18.08 -3.07 0.36
N ALA A 122 -18.16 -1.84 0.86
CA ALA A 122 -18.83 -1.53 2.11
C ALA A 122 -20.34 -1.75 2.04
N ASN A 123 -20.96 -2.08 3.17
CA ASN A 123 -22.41 -2.25 3.36
C ASN A 123 -23.03 -3.22 2.33
N ASN A 124 -22.38 -4.36 2.11
CA ASN A 124 -22.88 -5.42 1.24
C ASN A 124 -23.33 -6.63 2.06
N ASP A 125 -23.69 -7.69 1.35
CA ASP A 125 -24.35 -8.87 1.87
C ASP A 125 -23.37 -10.06 2.03
N LEU A 126 -22.10 -9.75 2.33
CA LEU A 126 -21.01 -10.73 2.42
C LEU A 126 -21.15 -11.68 3.62
N THR A 127 -20.96 -12.98 3.37
CA THR A 127 -20.94 -14.04 4.39
C THR A 127 -19.58 -14.76 4.39
N PRO A 128 -19.20 -15.44 5.49
CA PRO A 128 -17.88 -16.04 5.66
C PRO A 128 -17.76 -17.40 4.95
N ASP A 129 -18.14 -17.44 3.69
CA ASP A 129 -17.91 -18.60 2.82
C ASP A 129 -16.41 -18.79 2.57
N PHE A 130 -15.91 -19.99 2.87
CA PHE A 130 -14.48 -20.29 2.79
C PHE A 130 -13.94 -20.12 1.37
N ALA A 131 -14.66 -20.62 0.36
CA ALA A 131 -14.21 -20.55 -1.04
C ALA A 131 -14.09 -19.09 -1.50
N THR A 132 -15.07 -18.25 -1.13
CA THR A 132 -15.09 -16.83 -1.46
C THR A 132 -13.97 -16.07 -0.76
N LEU A 133 -13.77 -16.26 0.54
CA LEU A 133 -12.70 -15.59 1.30
C LEU A 133 -11.30 -16.00 0.83
N SER A 134 -11.10 -17.29 0.55
CA SER A 134 -9.84 -17.81 0.02
C SER A 134 -9.54 -17.23 -1.37
N CYS A 135 -10.55 -17.21 -2.26
CA CYS A 135 -10.43 -16.61 -3.58
C CYS A 135 -10.08 -15.12 -3.51
N LEU A 136 -10.77 -14.38 -2.62
CA LEU A 136 -10.52 -12.96 -2.41
C LEU A 136 -9.11 -12.70 -1.88
N ALA A 137 -8.67 -13.41 -0.83
CA ALA A 137 -7.33 -13.27 -0.27
C ALA A 137 -6.24 -13.56 -1.30
N SER A 138 -6.36 -14.66 -2.05
CA SER A 138 -5.43 -15.03 -3.11
C SER A 138 -5.38 -13.99 -4.23
N ALA A 139 -6.55 -13.47 -4.64
CA ALA A 139 -6.62 -12.41 -5.63
C ALA A 139 -5.92 -11.13 -5.16
N ILE A 140 -6.15 -10.70 -3.91
CA ILE A 140 -5.51 -9.53 -3.30
C ILE A 140 -3.99 -9.71 -3.23
N ASN A 141 -3.51 -10.90 -2.87
CA ASN A 141 -2.07 -11.22 -2.80
C ASN A 141 -1.36 -11.07 -4.15
N SER A 142 -2.06 -11.36 -5.25
CA SER A 142 -1.53 -11.26 -6.62
C SER A 142 -1.75 -9.90 -7.30
N SER A 143 -2.45 -8.97 -6.65
CA SER A 143 -2.87 -7.69 -7.21
C SER A 143 -2.00 -6.52 -6.75
N GLN A 144 -2.20 -5.35 -7.35
CA GLN A 144 -1.63 -4.07 -6.89
C GLN A 144 -2.61 -3.25 -6.02
N LEU A 145 -3.61 -3.93 -5.43
CA LEU A 145 -4.61 -3.29 -4.58
C LEU A 145 -3.95 -2.70 -3.33
N ARG A 146 -4.11 -1.38 -3.14
CA ARG A 146 -3.56 -0.62 -2.01
C ARG A 146 -4.57 -0.42 -0.90
N MET A 147 -5.86 -0.28 -1.23
CA MET A 147 -6.92 -0.11 -0.24
C MET A 147 -8.11 -1.02 -0.52
N LEU A 148 -8.54 -1.74 0.52
CA LEU A 148 -9.76 -2.54 0.54
C LEU A 148 -10.66 -2.08 1.68
N SER A 149 -11.93 -1.81 1.37
CA SER A 149 -12.95 -1.56 2.38
C SER A 149 -14.05 -2.63 2.34
N LEU A 150 -14.21 -3.32 3.47
CA LEU A 150 -15.27 -4.29 3.77
C LEU A 150 -16.21 -3.77 4.87
N THR A 151 -16.19 -2.46 5.16
CA THR A 151 -16.98 -1.85 6.24
C THR A 151 -18.45 -2.20 6.18
N GLY A 152 -19.09 -2.53 7.30
CA GLY A 152 -20.54 -2.75 7.37
C GLY A 152 -21.03 -4.07 6.79
N ASN A 153 -20.13 -5.03 6.55
CA ASN A 153 -20.50 -6.40 6.21
C ASN A 153 -20.59 -7.24 7.49
N SER A 154 -21.61 -6.98 8.32
CA SER A 154 -21.75 -7.55 9.67
C SER A 154 -21.92 -9.06 9.72
N ARG A 155 -22.27 -9.69 8.60
CA ARG A 155 -22.44 -11.15 8.51
C ARG A 155 -21.12 -11.92 8.37
N LEU A 156 -19.97 -11.24 8.19
CA LEU A 156 -18.64 -11.87 8.11
C LEU A 156 -18.24 -12.55 9.43
N GLY A 157 -18.37 -11.86 10.56
CA GLY A 157 -18.13 -12.41 11.89
C GLY A 157 -16.69 -12.88 12.15
N ASP A 158 -16.51 -13.70 13.19
CA ASP A 158 -15.20 -14.26 13.58
C ASP A 158 -14.61 -15.20 12.53
N ALA A 159 -15.46 -15.95 11.82
CA ALA A 159 -15.03 -16.89 10.79
C ALA A 159 -14.29 -16.19 9.63
N PHE A 160 -14.55 -14.90 9.41
CA PHE A 160 -13.74 -14.10 8.49
C PHE A 160 -12.30 -13.99 8.96
N ALA A 161 -12.06 -13.61 10.22
CA ALA A 161 -10.71 -13.42 10.74
C ALA A 161 -9.89 -14.71 10.72
N GLU A 162 -10.49 -15.80 11.19
CA GLU A 162 -9.88 -17.14 11.23
C GLU A 162 -9.42 -17.62 9.85
N ARG A 163 -10.18 -17.30 8.78
CA ARG A 163 -9.94 -17.83 7.43
C ARG A 163 -9.20 -16.87 6.52
N PHE A 164 -9.45 -15.56 6.65
CA PHE A 164 -8.96 -14.56 5.72
C PHE A 164 -7.57 -14.07 6.09
N PHE A 165 -7.30 -13.79 7.37
CA PHE A 165 -6.00 -13.24 7.79
C PHE A 165 -4.83 -14.19 7.54
N PRO A 166 -4.91 -15.51 7.84
CA PRO A 166 -3.81 -16.43 7.56
C PRO A 166 -3.53 -16.61 6.06
N LEU A 167 -4.44 -16.19 5.19
CA LEU A 167 -4.26 -16.26 3.73
C LEU A 167 -3.80 -14.93 3.14
N LEU A 168 -3.91 -13.81 3.86
CA LEU A 168 -3.64 -12.47 3.36
C LEU A 168 -2.17 -12.07 3.56
N HIS A 169 -1.40 -12.16 2.49
CA HIS A 169 0.05 -11.88 2.45
C HIS A 169 0.41 -10.82 1.40
N SER A 170 -0.53 -9.94 1.06
CA SER A 170 -0.30 -8.93 0.03
C SER A 170 0.78 -7.93 0.44
N ARG A 171 1.72 -7.69 -0.48
CA ARG A 171 2.79 -6.68 -0.33
C ARG A 171 2.34 -5.29 -0.78
N ALA A 172 1.26 -5.21 -1.54
CA ALA A 172 0.74 -3.96 -2.10
C ALA A 172 -0.32 -3.31 -1.20
N LEU A 173 -1.05 -4.10 -0.40
CA LEU A 173 -2.11 -3.61 0.48
C LEU A 173 -1.54 -2.73 1.59
N GLN A 174 -1.97 -1.47 1.62
CA GLN A 174 -1.55 -0.44 2.57
C GLN A 174 -2.69 -0.08 3.54
N GLU A 175 -3.94 -0.20 3.12
CA GLU A 175 -5.11 0.18 3.92
C GLU A 175 -6.18 -0.90 3.90
N LEU A 176 -6.66 -1.29 5.08
CA LEU A 176 -7.74 -2.26 5.25
C LEU A 176 -8.79 -1.70 6.19
N HIS A 177 -10.03 -1.61 5.70
CA HIS A 177 -11.18 -1.21 6.51
C HIS A 177 -12.10 -2.40 6.76
N ILE A 178 -12.19 -2.82 8.01
CA ILE A 178 -13.01 -3.91 8.54
C ILE A 178 -13.88 -3.40 9.70
N ASN A 179 -14.38 -2.18 9.56
CA ASN A 179 -15.33 -1.62 10.50
C ASN A 179 -16.66 -2.41 10.44
N THR A 180 -17.29 -2.64 11.59
CA THR A 180 -18.64 -3.23 11.68
C THR A 180 -18.82 -4.53 10.88
N ILE A 181 -17.83 -5.42 10.93
CA ILE A 181 -17.88 -6.74 10.28
C ILE A 181 -18.36 -7.86 11.22
N GLY A 182 -18.58 -7.56 12.49
CA GLY A 182 -19.09 -8.51 13.48
C GLY A 182 -18.00 -9.37 14.14
N MET A 183 -16.75 -8.93 14.13
CA MET A 183 -15.66 -9.58 14.86
C MET A 183 -15.87 -9.49 16.37
N THR A 184 -15.57 -10.53 17.11
CA THR A 184 -15.60 -10.61 18.57
C THR A 184 -14.20 -10.81 19.15
N VAL A 185 -14.08 -10.84 20.48
CA VAL A 185 -12.81 -11.14 21.17
C VAL A 185 -12.13 -12.43 20.68
N ARG A 186 -12.88 -13.42 20.16
CA ARG A 186 -12.34 -14.67 19.59
C ARG A 186 -11.38 -14.41 18.42
N SER A 187 -11.73 -13.46 17.56
CA SER A 187 -10.94 -13.11 16.37
C SER A 187 -9.65 -12.32 16.67
N THR A 188 -9.46 -11.88 17.91
CA THR A 188 -8.27 -11.12 18.34
C THR A 188 -6.99 -11.92 18.11
N GLY A 189 -6.99 -13.22 18.44
CA GLY A 189 -5.81 -14.07 18.28
C GLY A 189 -5.32 -14.13 16.84
N ASP A 190 -6.22 -14.37 15.89
CA ASP A 190 -5.91 -14.41 14.45
C ASP A 190 -5.45 -13.05 13.93
N LEU A 191 -6.12 -11.97 14.36
CA LEU A 191 -5.73 -10.61 14.02
C LEU A 191 -4.32 -10.28 14.55
N CYS A 192 -4.02 -10.62 15.80
CA CYS A 192 -2.71 -10.41 16.43
C CYS A 192 -1.62 -11.25 15.76
N ALA A 193 -1.89 -12.51 15.44
CA ALA A 193 -0.96 -13.39 14.72
C ALA A 193 -0.64 -12.83 13.32
N TRP A 194 -1.65 -12.29 12.64
CA TRP A 194 -1.46 -11.64 11.35
C TRP A 194 -0.72 -10.30 11.44
N ILE A 195 -1.03 -9.45 12.43
CA ILE A 195 -0.36 -8.15 12.64
C ILE A 195 1.11 -8.35 13.01
N THR A 196 1.40 -9.26 13.95
CA THR A 196 2.78 -9.55 14.35
C THR A 196 3.56 -10.18 13.21
N GLY A 197 2.89 -10.94 12.35
CA GLY A 197 3.51 -11.74 11.31
C GLY A 197 4.35 -12.82 11.99
N CYS A 198 4.01 -14.09 11.79
CA CYS A 198 4.97 -15.15 12.05
C CYS A 198 6.24 -14.85 11.23
N VAL A 199 7.27 -14.36 11.91
CA VAL A 199 8.68 -14.28 11.49
C VAL A 199 9.24 -15.68 11.18
N THR A 200 8.44 -16.73 11.36
CA THR A 200 8.82 -18.12 11.15
C THR A 200 8.67 -18.52 9.68
N GLN A 201 9.86 -18.65 9.08
CA GLN A 201 10.23 -19.42 7.90
C GLN A 201 10.02 -18.72 6.55
N ASN A 202 11.17 -18.23 6.05
CA ASN A 202 11.46 -17.86 4.68
C ASN A 202 10.99 -16.47 4.23
N GLY A 203 11.51 -15.41 4.86
CA GLY A 203 11.87 -14.13 4.21
C GLY A 203 10.85 -13.51 3.26
N GLY A 204 9.56 -13.68 3.51
CA GLY A 204 8.59 -13.85 2.43
C GLY A 204 7.46 -12.85 2.34
N GLY A 205 7.44 -11.76 3.12
CA GLY A 205 6.52 -10.63 2.88
C GLY A 205 5.68 -10.28 4.09
N MET A 206 6.20 -9.35 4.90
CA MET A 206 5.39 -8.64 5.87
C MET A 206 4.28 -7.91 5.11
N CYS A 207 3.03 -8.09 5.53
CA CYS A 207 1.94 -7.27 5.03
C CYS A 207 2.32 -5.80 5.29
N ARG A 208 2.49 -5.00 4.24
CA ARG A 208 2.94 -3.59 4.33
C ARG A 208 1.80 -2.66 4.74
N LEU A 209 0.88 -3.16 5.56
CA LEU A 209 -0.29 -2.42 6.00
C LEU A 209 0.16 -1.23 6.85
N GLN A 210 -0.29 -0.05 6.48
CA GLN A 210 -0.02 1.21 7.17
C GLN A 210 -1.25 1.69 7.94
N THR A 211 -2.44 1.40 7.42
CA THR A 211 -3.73 1.81 7.99
C THR A 211 -4.63 0.60 8.22
N LEU A 212 -5.04 0.39 9.47
CA LEU A 212 -6.09 -0.58 9.84
C LEU A 212 -7.27 0.17 10.46
N LYS A 213 -8.47 -0.02 9.92
CA LYS A 213 -9.70 0.47 10.56
C LYS A 213 -10.54 -0.72 10.96
N CYS A 214 -10.78 -0.88 12.26
CA CYS A 214 -11.51 -1.98 12.86
C CYS A 214 -12.49 -1.45 13.93
N CYS A 215 -13.22 -0.39 13.60
CA CYS A 215 -14.18 0.25 14.51
C CYS A 215 -15.53 -0.49 14.51
N GLY A 216 -16.27 -0.42 15.61
CA GLY A 216 -17.64 -0.95 15.67
C GLY A 216 -17.72 -2.48 15.63
N ASN A 217 -16.70 -3.17 16.14
CA ASN A 217 -16.74 -4.62 16.36
C ASN A 217 -16.91 -4.90 17.88
N SER A 218 -16.89 -6.15 18.30
CA SER A 218 -17.07 -6.56 19.71
C SER A 218 -15.81 -7.24 20.26
N LEU A 219 -14.65 -6.63 20.00
CA LEU A 219 -13.34 -7.15 20.45
C LEU A 219 -13.17 -7.09 21.97
N GLY A 220 -13.85 -6.14 22.64
CA GLY A 220 -13.66 -5.86 24.06
C GLY A 220 -12.31 -5.20 24.36
N MET A 221 -12.13 -4.75 25.59
CA MET A 221 -10.90 -4.09 26.02
C MET A 221 -9.68 -5.01 25.91
N LYS A 222 -9.84 -6.27 26.31
CA LYS A 222 -8.80 -7.30 26.22
C LYS A 222 -8.32 -7.46 24.78
N GLY A 223 -9.25 -7.51 23.82
CA GLY A 223 -8.92 -7.65 22.41
C GLY A 223 -8.10 -6.46 21.88
N VAL A 224 -8.52 -5.23 22.20
CA VAL A 224 -7.78 -4.03 21.81
C VAL A 224 -6.39 -3.98 22.43
N TRP A 225 -6.26 -4.35 23.71
CA TRP A 225 -4.98 -4.38 24.40
C TRP A 225 -4.01 -5.40 23.79
N GLU A 226 -4.47 -6.60 23.44
CA GLU A 226 -3.67 -7.62 22.76
C GLU A 226 -3.18 -7.13 21.39
N VAL A 227 -4.04 -6.42 20.63
CA VAL A 227 -3.63 -5.79 19.36
C VAL A 227 -2.54 -4.74 19.58
N ILE A 228 -2.66 -3.89 20.60
CA ILE A 228 -1.62 -2.90 20.94
C ILE A 228 -0.30 -3.60 21.26
N GLN A 229 -0.33 -4.66 22.08
CA GLN A 229 0.85 -5.47 22.41
C GLN A 229 1.46 -6.14 21.18
N ALA A 230 0.63 -6.65 20.26
CA ALA A 230 1.09 -7.22 18.99
C ALA A 230 1.83 -6.17 18.15
N ILE A 231 1.29 -4.95 18.03
CA ILE A 231 1.96 -3.87 17.29
C ILE A 231 3.26 -3.47 17.99
N GLU A 232 3.25 -3.35 19.31
CA GLU A 232 4.42 -2.97 20.10
C GLU A 232 5.58 -3.96 19.91
N ARG A 233 5.31 -5.27 19.90
CA ARG A 233 6.34 -6.31 19.85
C ARG A 233 6.90 -6.59 18.46
N GLY A 234 6.06 -6.59 17.43
CA GLY A 234 6.43 -7.14 16.12
C GLY A 234 6.15 -6.25 14.91
N ASN A 235 5.27 -5.24 15.03
CA ASN A 235 4.83 -4.47 13.88
C ASN A 235 5.35 -3.03 13.88
N TRP A 236 6.16 -2.72 12.87
CA TRP A 236 6.73 -1.39 12.64
C TRP A 236 6.14 -0.70 11.40
N CYS A 237 5.20 -1.35 10.70
CA CYS A 237 4.57 -0.86 9.48
C CYS A 237 3.34 -0.01 9.76
N LEU A 238 2.53 -0.42 10.74
CA LEU A 238 1.27 0.23 11.07
C LEU A 238 1.53 1.61 11.66
N THR A 239 1.03 2.63 10.96
CA THR A 239 1.14 4.03 11.36
C THR A 239 -0.19 4.63 11.78
N LYS A 240 -1.30 4.00 11.37
CA LYS A 240 -2.65 4.46 11.68
C LYS A 240 -3.54 3.26 11.99
N VAL A 241 -4.13 3.26 13.19
CA VAL A 241 -5.08 2.22 13.60
C VAL A 241 -6.27 2.91 14.25
N GLU A 242 -7.47 2.64 13.74
CA GLU A 242 -8.74 3.14 14.29
C GLU A 242 -9.52 1.93 14.86
N MET A 243 -9.78 1.91 16.17
CA MET A 243 -10.43 0.80 16.89
C MET A 243 -11.51 1.31 17.86
N TYR A 244 -12.24 2.35 17.48
CA TYR A 244 -13.32 2.93 18.28
C TYR A 244 -14.54 2.03 18.33
N ALA A 245 -15.39 2.21 19.35
CA ALA A 245 -16.64 1.46 19.52
C ALA A 245 -16.44 -0.07 19.47
N ASN A 246 -15.42 -0.56 20.19
CA ASN A 246 -15.14 -1.99 20.35
C ASN A 246 -15.60 -2.56 21.70
N GLN A 247 -16.50 -1.85 22.38
CA GLN A 247 -17.06 -2.26 23.67
C GLN A 247 -17.78 -3.60 23.52
N LEU A 248 -17.59 -4.49 24.49
CA LEU A 248 -18.46 -5.65 24.60
C LEU A 248 -19.86 -5.14 24.93
N ALA A 249 -20.89 -5.72 24.31
CA ALA A 249 -22.25 -5.43 24.74
C ALA A 249 -22.36 -5.81 26.22
N ASP A 250 -22.75 -4.84 27.06
CA ASP A 250 -23.00 -5.11 28.46
C ASP A 250 -23.96 -6.31 28.58
N PRO A 251 -23.69 -7.29 29.45
CA PRO A 251 -24.70 -8.26 29.83
C PRO A 251 -25.77 -7.53 30.67
N VAL A 252 -26.70 -6.82 30.04
CA VAL A 252 -27.84 -6.21 30.72
C VAL A 252 -29.11 -6.93 30.33
N ALA A 253 -29.51 -7.89 31.17
CA ALA A 253 -30.70 -7.75 32.01
C ALA A 253 -30.80 -8.94 33.01
N PRO A 254 -31.21 -8.71 34.27
CA PRO A 254 -31.40 -9.76 35.25
C PRO A 254 -32.60 -10.63 34.84
N GLN A 255 -32.38 -11.92 34.59
CA GLN A 255 -33.48 -12.86 34.55
C GLN A 255 -34.05 -12.99 35.98
N GLN A 256 -35.37 -12.96 36.04
CA GLN A 256 -36.21 -13.06 37.23
C GLN A 256 -35.84 -14.28 38.11
N PRO A 257 -36.21 -14.28 39.40
CA PRO A 257 -35.81 -15.34 40.33
C PRO A 257 -36.70 -16.58 40.10
N ASP A 258 -36.26 -17.49 39.23
CA ASP A 258 -36.89 -18.81 39.10
C ASP A 258 -36.11 -19.90 39.84
N VAL A 259 -36.76 -20.31 40.92
CA VAL A 259 -36.68 -21.51 41.73
C VAL A 259 -36.08 -22.75 41.05
N GLY A 260 -35.01 -23.29 41.64
CA GLY A 260 -34.86 -24.73 41.85
C GLY A 260 -34.11 -25.58 40.80
N LEU A 261 -33.18 -26.38 41.34
CA LEU A 261 -32.63 -27.66 40.88
C LEU A 261 -31.32 -27.66 40.08
N SER A 262 -30.37 -28.34 40.73
CA SER A 262 -29.00 -28.66 40.39
C SER A 262 -28.81 -29.37 39.05
N THR A 263 -27.81 -28.93 38.27
CA THR A 263 -27.00 -29.85 37.44
C THR A 263 -25.59 -29.29 37.28
N GLN A 264 -24.61 -30.14 37.55
CA GLN A 264 -23.17 -29.86 37.49
C GLN A 264 -22.73 -29.42 36.08
N GLN A 265 -22.02 -28.30 35.97
CA GLN A 265 -21.16 -27.99 34.83
C GLN A 265 -19.82 -27.40 35.30
N SER A 266 -18.79 -27.90 34.62
CA SER A 266 -17.34 -27.80 34.82
C SER A 266 -16.78 -26.36 34.87
N PRO A 267 -15.52 -26.15 35.33
CA PRO A 267 -15.07 -24.84 35.76
C PRO A 267 -14.87 -23.91 34.56
N ALA A 268 -15.61 -22.80 34.57
CA ALA A 268 -15.33 -21.66 33.72
C ALA A 268 -13.91 -21.17 34.01
N ILE A 269 -13.09 -21.13 32.95
CA ILE A 269 -11.77 -20.51 32.95
C ILE A 269 -11.96 -19.09 33.47
N ALA A 270 -11.37 -18.81 34.63
CA ALA A 270 -11.44 -17.51 35.30
C ALA A 270 -11.03 -16.40 34.31
N SER A 271 -12.01 -15.65 33.84
CA SER A 271 -11.80 -14.44 33.08
C SER A 271 -11.08 -13.46 34.02
N SER A 272 -9.85 -13.11 33.67
CA SER A 272 -9.18 -11.94 34.21
C SER A 272 -10.02 -10.71 33.86
N ASN A 273 -10.96 -10.37 34.74
CA ASN A 273 -11.88 -9.25 34.56
C ASN A 273 -11.09 -7.95 34.68
N ILE A 274 -10.53 -7.49 33.56
CA ILE A 274 -10.10 -6.10 33.42
C ILE A 274 -11.42 -5.30 33.36
N PRO A 275 -11.68 -4.39 34.31
CA PRO A 275 -12.91 -3.59 34.28
C PRO A 275 -12.94 -2.77 33.00
N GLU A 276 -14.03 -2.84 32.23
CA GLU A 276 -14.21 -2.01 31.02
C GLU A 276 -14.58 -0.56 31.38
N THR A 277 -13.79 0.09 32.24
CA THR A 277 -14.02 1.49 32.62
C THR A 277 -13.65 2.45 31.49
N GLU A 278 -14.29 3.61 31.47
CA GLU A 278 -13.99 4.67 30.48
C GLU A 278 -12.53 5.12 30.57
N GLU A 279 -11.95 5.17 31.77
CA GLU A 279 -10.54 5.49 31.98
C GLU A 279 -9.61 4.45 31.34
N ALA A 280 -9.91 3.16 31.49
CA ALA A 280 -9.09 2.10 30.93
C ALA A 280 -9.17 2.06 29.39
N TRP A 281 -10.29 2.45 28.79
CA TRP A 281 -10.41 2.66 27.35
C TRP A 281 -9.56 3.85 26.87
N LYS A 282 -9.56 4.97 27.61
CA LYS A 282 -8.67 6.11 27.33
C LYS A 282 -7.20 5.73 27.46
N ASP A 283 -6.85 4.86 28.40
CA ASP A 283 -5.49 4.33 28.54
C ASP A 283 -5.07 3.48 27.33
N CYS A 284 -5.97 2.61 26.85
CA CYS A 284 -5.72 1.85 25.62
C CYS A 284 -5.54 2.78 24.42
N GLU A 285 -6.36 3.82 24.27
CA GLU A 285 -6.21 4.81 23.19
C GLU A 285 -4.87 5.55 23.27
N ARG A 286 -4.46 5.98 24.48
CA ARG A 286 -3.15 6.60 24.71
C ARG A 286 -2.00 5.63 24.39
N GLY A 287 -2.14 4.37 24.77
CA GLY A 287 -1.18 3.30 24.48
C GLY A 287 -1.03 3.07 22.97
N LEU A 288 -2.16 2.92 22.26
CA LEU A 288 -2.19 2.79 20.81
C LEU A 288 -1.52 3.99 20.14
N HIS A 289 -1.90 5.22 20.52
CA HIS A 289 -1.31 6.43 19.97
C HIS A 289 0.21 6.47 20.16
N ARG A 290 0.72 6.09 21.33
CA ARG A 290 2.17 6.03 21.62
C ARG A 290 2.90 5.07 20.68
N VAL A 291 2.39 3.85 20.51
CA VAL A 291 3.00 2.82 19.66
C VAL A 291 2.97 3.24 18.18
N LEU A 292 1.88 3.86 17.72
CA LEU A 292 1.78 4.38 16.36
C LEU A 292 2.74 5.55 16.12
N MET A 293 2.87 6.47 17.09
CA MET A 293 3.83 7.58 17.02
C MET A 293 5.27 7.08 16.94
N ARG A 294 5.61 6.02 17.70
CA ARG A 294 6.89 5.30 17.58
C ARG A 294 7.11 4.81 16.15
N ASN A 295 6.12 4.12 15.55
CA ASN A 295 6.24 3.60 14.19
C ASN A 295 6.38 4.72 13.13
N VAL A 296 5.60 5.80 13.26
CA VAL A 296 5.72 6.99 12.39
C VAL A 296 7.10 7.63 12.50
N TYR A 297 7.64 7.75 13.71
CA TYR A 297 8.98 8.28 13.93
C TYR A 297 10.04 7.43 13.20
N TRP A 298 10.02 6.12 13.39
CA TRP A 298 11.00 5.22 12.76
C TRP A 298 10.86 5.15 11.25
N LYS A 299 9.64 5.19 10.71
CA LYS A 299 9.41 5.34 9.26
C LYS A 299 10.10 6.59 8.72
N ARG A 300 9.89 7.75 9.36
CA ARG A 300 10.53 9.01 8.93
C ARG A 300 12.04 8.97 9.02
N GLN A 301 12.60 8.33 10.06
CA GLN A 301 14.05 8.15 10.17
C GLN A 301 14.60 7.25 9.06
N ALA A 302 13.94 6.12 8.80
CA ALA A 302 14.34 5.20 7.73
C ALA A 302 14.32 5.90 6.37
N GLU A 303 13.27 6.66 6.05
CA GLU A 303 13.17 7.43 4.80
C GLU A 303 14.30 8.47 4.68
N LYS A 304 14.56 9.22 5.77
CA LYS A 304 15.60 10.25 5.82
C LYS A 304 17.00 9.66 5.63
N GLU A 305 17.32 8.60 6.35
CA GLU A 305 18.61 7.93 6.26
C GLU A 305 18.80 7.23 4.91
N ALA A 306 17.75 6.63 4.34
CA ALA A 306 17.83 6.00 3.02
C ALA A 306 18.16 7.02 1.93
N LEU A 307 17.51 8.19 1.95
CA LEU A 307 17.78 9.28 1.02
C LEU A 307 19.19 9.85 1.20
N LYS A 308 19.65 10.00 2.46
CA LYS A 308 21.02 10.43 2.77
C LYS A 308 22.02 9.41 2.25
N LEU A 309 21.82 8.13 2.50
CA LEU A 309 22.70 7.05 2.05
C LEU A 309 22.79 7.02 0.52
N LEU A 310 21.66 7.06 -0.19
CA LEU A 310 21.63 7.11 -1.65
C LEU A 310 22.48 8.24 -2.24
N LYS A 311 22.40 9.44 -1.64
CA LYS A 311 23.14 10.63 -2.09
C LYS A 311 24.66 10.40 -2.11
N TYR A 312 25.19 9.71 -1.11
CA TYR A 312 26.63 9.44 -1.01
C TYR A 312 27.04 8.14 -1.68
N SER A 313 26.19 7.11 -1.66
CA SER A 313 26.47 5.81 -2.27
C SER A 313 26.53 5.90 -3.80
N ARG A 314 25.67 6.67 -4.46
CA ARG A 314 25.64 6.75 -5.93
C ARG A 314 26.97 7.18 -6.55
N PRO A 315 27.58 8.33 -6.18
CA PRO A 315 28.86 8.74 -6.75
C PRO A 315 30.01 7.75 -6.49
N LEU A 316 29.94 7.02 -5.37
CA LEU A 316 31.00 6.10 -4.94
C LEU A 316 30.88 4.70 -5.57
N LEU A 317 29.65 4.24 -5.83
CA LEU A 317 29.36 2.89 -6.31
C LEU A 317 29.11 2.81 -7.83
N ILE A 318 28.63 3.89 -8.47
CA ILE A 318 28.46 3.96 -9.92
C ILE A 318 29.86 4.10 -10.56
N ARG A 319 30.51 2.97 -10.82
CA ARG A 319 31.71 2.94 -11.65
C ARG A 319 31.30 3.05 -13.11
N SER A 320 31.77 4.10 -13.79
CA SER A 320 31.79 4.15 -15.25
C SER A 320 32.46 2.88 -15.78
N LYS A 321 31.83 2.22 -16.77
CA LYS A 321 32.35 1.07 -17.52
C LYS A 321 33.72 1.29 -18.20
N SER A 322 34.41 2.41 -17.95
CA SER A 322 35.73 2.73 -18.48
C SER A 322 36.90 1.92 -17.89
N ALA A 323 36.70 1.13 -16.82
CA ALA A 323 37.80 0.42 -16.15
C ALA A 323 37.94 -1.07 -16.54
N SER A 324 37.23 -1.54 -17.57
CA SER A 324 37.41 -2.89 -18.13
C SER A 324 37.83 -2.83 -19.61
N LYS A 325 39.04 -2.36 -19.88
CA LYS A 325 39.79 -2.80 -21.05
C LYS A 325 41.03 -3.55 -20.56
N SER A 326 41.18 -4.76 -21.06
CA SER A 326 42.27 -5.71 -20.87
C SER A 326 43.66 -5.10 -21.13
N PRO A 327 44.74 -5.65 -20.54
CA PRO A 327 46.08 -5.13 -20.69
C PRO A 327 46.69 -5.63 -22.00
N THR A 328 46.81 -4.77 -23.02
CA THR A 328 47.72 -5.01 -24.15
C THR A 328 47.94 -3.72 -24.95
N SER A 329 48.84 -2.86 -24.45
CA SER A 329 49.75 -2.03 -25.25
C SER A 329 50.59 -1.14 -24.31
N PRO A 330 51.91 -1.00 -24.51
CA PRO A 330 52.76 -0.18 -23.67
C PRO A 330 52.51 1.30 -23.99
N GLN A 331 52.15 2.10 -22.97
CA GLN A 331 52.13 3.56 -23.07
C GLN A 331 53.29 4.17 -22.31
N SER A 332 53.94 5.11 -23.00
CA SER A 332 55.00 6.03 -22.60
C SER A 332 54.70 6.81 -21.31
N PRO A 333 55.74 7.25 -20.57
CA PRO A 333 55.57 7.90 -19.27
C PRO A 333 55.04 9.32 -19.46
N SER A 334 53.76 9.52 -19.12
CA SER A 334 53.16 10.86 -19.00
C SER A 334 52.83 11.10 -17.52
N PRO A 335 53.28 12.21 -16.91
CA PRO A 335 53.09 12.46 -15.50
C PRO A 335 51.73 13.13 -15.27
N ALA A 336 50.76 12.39 -14.76
CA ALA A 336 49.59 12.96 -14.10
C ALA A 336 48.96 11.90 -13.19
N ALA A 337 49.57 11.69 -12.03
CA ALA A 337 48.86 11.16 -10.88
C ALA A 337 47.81 12.20 -10.46
N THR A 338 46.69 12.26 -11.19
CA THR A 338 45.46 12.84 -10.66
C THR A 338 45.10 11.98 -9.46
N THR A 339 45.32 12.54 -8.28
CA THR A 339 45.03 11.99 -6.96
C THR A 339 43.61 11.42 -6.93
N ARG A 340 43.48 10.13 -7.26
CA ARG A 340 42.21 9.40 -7.07
C ARG A 340 41.88 9.55 -5.59
N PHE A 341 40.67 10.05 -5.31
CA PHE A 341 40.17 10.20 -3.95
C PHE A 341 40.48 8.91 -3.15
N PRO A 342 41.23 8.99 -2.03
CA PRO A 342 41.78 7.81 -1.33
C PRO A 342 40.73 6.76 -0.95
N PHE A 343 39.47 7.18 -0.86
CA PHE A 343 38.35 6.27 -0.64
C PHE A 343 38.22 5.21 -1.74
N TYR A 344 38.60 5.50 -2.99
CA TYR A 344 38.52 4.52 -4.08
C TYR A 344 39.51 3.37 -3.93
N SER A 345 40.63 3.57 -3.23
CA SER A 345 41.63 2.53 -2.95
C SER A 345 41.27 1.63 -1.78
N LEU A 346 40.24 1.95 -1.00
CA LEU A 346 39.76 1.09 0.09
C LEU A 346 39.11 -0.22 -0.45
N PRO A 347 39.23 -1.34 0.26
CA PRO A 347 38.38 -2.53 0.06
C PRO A 347 36.88 -2.19 0.08
N ASN A 348 36.07 -2.98 -0.61
CA ASN A 348 34.63 -2.70 -0.73
C ASN A 348 33.93 -2.79 0.64
N GLU A 349 34.38 -3.70 1.49
CA GLU A 349 33.87 -3.93 2.84
C GLU A 349 34.02 -2.66 3.70
N LEU A 350 35.19 -2.03 3.66
CA LEU A 350 35.45 -0.78 4.38
C LEU A 350 34.64 0.39 3.80
N LYS A 351 34.46 0.45 2.47
CA LYS A 351 33.59 1.46 1.85
C LYS A 351 32.14 1.32 2.31
N LEU A 352 31.61 0.10 2.31
CA LEU A 352 30.24 -0.18 2.73
C LEU A 352 30.04 0.05 4.23
N HIS A 353 31.06 -0.26 5.05
CA HIS A 353 31.04 0.04 6.48
C HIS A 353 31.02 1.54 6.75
N ILE A 354 31.88 2.33 6.08
CA ILE A 354 31.87 3.79 6.22
C ILE A 354 30.53 4.38 5.77
N LEU A 355 29.97 3.88 4.66
CA LEU A 355 28.64 4.29 4.20
C LEU A 355 27.55 3.94 5.22
N ALA A 356 27.65 2.78 5.89
CA ALA A 356 26.67 2.36 6.90
C ALA A 356 26.61 3.32 8.09
N LEU A 357 27.71 4.00 8.44
CA LEU A 357 27.74 5.04 9.48
C LEU A 357 26.85 6.26 9.15
N LEU A 358 26.48 6.46 7.89
CA LEU A 358 25.56 7.54 7.48
C LEU A 358 24.10 7.22 7.77
N ALA A 359 23.78 5.94 8.00
CA ALA A 359 22.45 5.39 8.20
C ALA A 359 22.46 4.30 9.31
N PRO A 360 22.69 4.69 10.58
CA PRO A 360 22.79 3.75 11.69
C PRO A 360 21.47 3.09 12.07
N SER A 361 20.32 3.70 11.77
CA SER A 361 19.01 3.13 12.11
C SER A 361 18.53 2.10 11.08
N LEU A 362 19.06 2.12 9.85
CA LEU A 362 18.69 1.16 8.84
C LEU A 362 19.31 -0.21 9.10
N SER A 363 18.50 -1.27 8.95
CA SER A 363 19.00 -2.64 9.02
C SER A 363 20.04 -2.93 7.93
N SER A 364 20.91 -3.91 8.17
CA SER A 364 21.83 -4.42 7.14
C SER A 364 21.12 -4.77 5.81
N ALA A 365 19.92 -5.35 5.86
CA ALA A 365 19.12 -5.67 4.69
C ALA A 365 18.68 -4.42 3.91
N GLN A 366 18.20 -3.39 4.62
CA GLN A 366 17.81 -2.11 4.02
C GLN A 366 19.02 -1.42 3.38
N ARG A 367 20.16 -1.36 4.07
CA ARG A 367 21.41 -0.78 3.53
C ARG A 367 21.86 -1.51 2.26
N THR A 368 21.82 -2.84 2.26
CA THR A 368 22.19 -3.66 1.08
C THR A 368 21.31 -3.35 -0.13
N ARG A 369 19.98 -3.25 0.06
CA ARG A 369 19.06 -2.86 -1.02
C ARG A 369 19.36 -1.46 -1.57
N ILE A 370 19.72 -0.52 -0.70
CA ILE A 370 20.13 0.84 -1.11
C ILE A 370 21.44 0.80 -1.90
N TYR A 371 22.44 0.02 -1.48
CA TYR A 371 23.70 -0.10 -2.20
C TYR A 371 23.52 -0.72 -3.59
N ASN A 372 22.70 -1.77 -3.71
CA ASN A 372 22.37 -2.38 -4.99
C ASN A 372 21.61 -1.42 -5.91
N TYR A 373 20.65 -0.67 -5.36
CA TYR A 373 19.95 0.37 -6.11
C TYR A 373 20.91 1.48 -6.55
N ALA A 374 21.83 1.90 -5.67
CA ALA A 374 22.78 2.97 -5.95
C ALA A 374 23.83 2.57 -6.98
N SER A 375 24.22 1.29 -7.08
CA SER A 375 25.24 0.80 -8.00
C SER A 375 24.73 0.51 -9.41
N ASP A 376 23.42 0.28 -9.58
CA ASP A 376 22.80 0.02 -10.88
C ASP A 376 22.56 1.31 -11.69
N PRO A 377 23.22 1.50 -12.85
CA PRO A 377 23.02 2.64 -13.72
C PRO A 377 21.58 2.77 -14.25
N CYS A 378 20.82 1.67 -14.31
CA CYS A 378 19.43 1.68 -14.79
C CYS A 378 18.47 2.43 -13.85
N THR A 379 18.89 2.66 -12.60
CA THR A 379 18.09 3.39 -11.61
C THR A 379 18.25 4.91 -11.69
N LEU A 380 19.18 5.40 -12.52
CA LEU A 380 19.43 6.83 -12.66
C LEU A 380 18.20 7.53 -13.25
N PRO A 381 17.80 8.70 -12.72
CA PRO A 381 16.76 9.51 -13.33
C PRO A 381 17.17 9.85 -14.77
N PRO A 382 16.20 9.94 -15.70
CA PRO A 382 16.49 10.38 -17.06
C PRO A 382 17.17 11.75 -17.02
N LEU A 383 18.33 11.86 -17.66
CA LEU A 383 19.08 13.11 -17.79
C LEU A 383 18.24 14.05 -18.68
N MET A 384 17.51 14.96 -18.03
CA MET A 384 16.57 15.96 -18.56
C MET A 384 15.10 15.51 -18.64
N PRO A 385 14.15 16.37 -18.20
CA PRO A 385 12.80 16.32 -18.75
C PRO A 385 12.94 16.51 -20.26
N SER A 386 12.46 15.57 -21.07
CA SER A 386 12.26 15.85 -22.48
C SER A 386 11.34 17.07 -22.57
N LEU A 387 11.88 18.23 -22.91
CA LEU A 387 11.12 19.42 -23.27
C LEU A 387 10.37 19.05 -24.57
N ARG A 388 9.23 18.37 -24.44
CA ARG A 388 8.32 18.19 -25.56
C ARG A 388 7.84 19.58 -25.95
N ARG A 389 7.94 19.92 -27.24
CA ARG A 389 7.53 21.20 -27.82
C ARG A 389 6.02 21.50 -27.70
N ASP A 390 5.23 20.57 -27.15
CA ASP A 390 3.77 20.69 -27.08
C ASP A 390 3.28 21.27 -25.74
N ALA A 391 4.10 22.07 -25.05
CA ALA A 391 3.68 22.84 -23.88
C ALA A 391 2.83 24.05 -24.30
N VAL A 392 1.68 23.80 -24.93
CA VAL A 392 0.61 24.77 -25.04
C VAL A 392 -0.34 24.50 -23.88
N ASN A 393 -0.11 25.23 -22.78
CA ASN A 393 -0.85 25.31 -21.51
C ASN A 393 -0.30 24.45 -20.36
N GLY A 394 0.45 25.11 -19.45
CA GLY A 394 0.65 24.65 -18.08
C GLY A 394 2.05 24.90 -17.51
N CYS A 395 2.30 26.13 -17.07
CA CYS A 395 3.39 26.63 -16.21
C CYS A 395 4.85 26.30 -16.61
N LEU A 396 5.58 27.35 -17.01
CA LEU A 396 7.05 27.38 -17.02
C LEU A 396 7.61 27.16 -15.60
N ALA A 397 8.72 26.43 -15.52
CA ALA A 397 9.47 26.24 -14.28
C ALA A 397 9.99 27.59 -13.75
N ASP A 398 9.89 27.78 -12.43
CA ASP A 398 10.48 28.92 -11.74
C ASP A 398 12.02 28.91 -11.91
N PRO A 399 12.64 29.92 -12.55
CA PRO A 399 14.08 29.98 -12.75
C PRO A 399 14.84 30.34 -11.46
N SER A 400 14.16 30.74 -10.38
CA SER A 400 14.79 31.31 -9.18
C SER A 400 15.59 30.32 -8.32
N SER A 401 15.70 29.04 -8.71
CA SER A 401 16.65 28.09 -8.09
C SER A 401 18.06 28.15 -8.68
N ALA A 402 18.29 28.98 -9.70
CA ALA A 402 19.61 29.23 -10.26
C ALA A 402 19.92 30.73 -10.16
N MET A 403 20.88 31.08 -9.30
CA MET A 403 21.51 32.40 -9.12
C MET A 403 20.82 33.33 -8.11
N GLY A 404 21.47 33.52 -6.97
CA GLY A 404 21.21 34.66 -6.11
C GLY A 404 21.73 35.94 -6.74
N ALA A 405 20.87 36.96 -6.85
CA ALA A 405 21.22 38.37 -6.87
C ALA A 405 19.93 39.21 -6.72
N SER A 406 20.00 40.23 -5.88
CA SER A 406 19.01 41.30 -5.73
C SER A 406 18.71 41.98 -7.08
N ILE A 407 17.46 42.39 -7.30
CA ILE A 407 17.00 43.70 -7.83
C ILE A 407 15.49 43.60 -8.06
N GLY A 408 14.74 44.54 -7.46
CA GLY A 408 13.29 44.50 -7.36
C GLY A 408 12.52 44.85 -8.63
N PHE A 409 11.30 44.32 -8.72
CA PHE A 409 10.15 44.94 -9.39
C PHE A 409 8.86 44.40 -8.77
N HIS A 410 8.01 45.29 -8.27
CA HIS A 410 6.64 44.98 -7.89
C HIS A 410 5.80 44.81 -9.16
N ILE A 411 5.05 43.71 -9.27
CA ILE A 411 3.92 43.60 -10.21
C ILE A 411 2.68 43.22 -9.41
N PHE A 412 1.77 44.19 -9.29
CA PHE A 412 0.38 44.01 -8.89
C PHE A 412 -0.36 43.21 -9.97
N THR A 413 -1.24 42.28 -9.58
CA THR A 413 -2.50 42.05 -10.31
C THR A 413 -3.64 41.65 -9.36
N PRO A 414 -4.89 42.09 -9.62
CA PRO A 414 -6.02 42.00 -8.69
C PRO A 414 -6.99 40.84 -9.02
N GLY A 415 -7.71 40.36 -7.99
CA GLY A 415 -9.12 39.93 -8.09
C GLY A 415 -9.48 38.58 -8.74
N GLY A 416 -9.63 37.53 -7.91
CA GLY A 416 -10.85 36.72 -7.81
C GLY A 416 -11.17 35.61 -8.85
N SER A 417 -11.01 34.33 -8.48
CA SER A 417 -12.14 33.46 -8.04
C SER A 417 -11.81 31.96 -7.99
N SER A 418 -12.29 31.31 -6.91
CA SER A 418 -12.39 29.86 -6.63
C SER A 418 -11.10 29.08 -6.37
N SER A 419 -10.57 29.36 -5.18
CA SER A 419 -9.81 28.47 -4.33
C SER A 419 -10.50 27.11 -4.11
N GLN A 420 -9.84 26.01 -4.48
CA GLN A 420 -10.04 24.72 -3.84
C GLN A 420 -8.70 24.29 -3.25
N HIS A 421 -8.61 24.45 -1.93
CA HIS A 421 -7.40 24.34 -1.13
C HIS A 421 -6.90 22.90 -1.00
N CYS A 422 -5.59 22.76 -1.07
CA CYS A 422 -4.86 21.62 -0.52
C CYS A 422 -4.83 21.74 1.02
N ALA A 423 -5.70 21.01 1.71
CA ALA A 423 -5.45 20.67 3.10
C ALA A 423 -4.41 19.53 3.14
N ASP A 424 -3.34 19.70 3.92
CA ASP A 424 -2.33 18.68 4.31
C ASP A 424 -0.98 18.59 3.56
N GLY A 425 -0.52 19.68 2.94
CA GLY A 425 0.92 19.99 2.99
C GLY A 425 1.88 19.23 2.05
N LYS A 426 1.46 18.78 0.85
CA LYS A 426 2.41 18.40 -0.21
C LYS A 426 1.97 18.82 -1.63
N CYS A 427 2.89 19.57 -2.27
CA CYS A 427 3.00 19.94 -3.69
C CYS A 427 1.98 20.94 -4.27
N MET A 428 2.42 22.20 -4.41
CA MET A 428 1.84 23.19 -5.31
C MET A 428 2.37 22.98 -6.74
N GLY A 429 1.48 22.52 -7.62
CA GLY A 429 1.69 22.49 -9.06
C GLY A 429 0.90 21.36 -9.69
N ALA A 430 0.10 21.67 -10.73
CA ALA A 430 -0.53 20.69 -11.61
C ALA A 430 0.47 19.55 -11.92
N GLY A 431 0.00 18.30 -12.05
CA GLY A 431 0.74 17.02 -12.05
C GLY A 431 1.88 16.81 -13.07
N ASN A 432 2.68 17.85 -13.27
CA ASN A 432 3.83 18.06 -14.14
C ASN A 432 4.87 19.01 -13.48
N SER A 433 4.63 19.52 -12.26
CA SER A 433 5.65 20.28 -11.50
C SER A 433 6.89 19.42 -11.20
N LEU A 434 8.07 20.02 -11.30
CA LEU A 434 9.36 19.38 -10.97
C LEU A 434 9.40 18.87 -9.52
N VAL A 435 8.73 19.58 -8.59
CA VAL A 435 8.62 19.17 -7.18
C VAL A 435 7.79 17.89 -7.06
N CYS A 436 6.72 17.77 -7.85
CA CYS A 436 5.87 16.58 -7.88
C CYS A 436 6.65 15.37 -8.42
N ARG A 437 7.40 15.55 -9.52
CA ARG A 437 8.24 14.49 -10.09
C ARG A 437 9.35 14.06 -9.14
N ARG A 438 10.02 15.00 -8.47
CA ARG A 438 11.06 14.69 -7.48
C ARG A 438 10.50 13.90 -6.31
N GLU A 439 9.33 14.26 -5.82
CA GLU A 439 8.68 13.53 -4.73
C GLU A 439 8.22 12.14 -5.18
N GLU A 440 7.69 12.01 -6.40
CA GLU A 440 7.34 10.72 -7.00
C GLU A 440 8.58 9.81 -7.14
N GLU A 441 9.70 10.34 -7.63
CA GLU A 441 10.97 9.60 -7.72
C GLU A 441 11.49 9.17 -6.34
N ARG A 442 11.37 10.03 -5.32
CA ARG A 442 11.70 9.67 -3.94
C ARG A 442 10.82 8.53 -3.44
N SER A 443 9.51 8.62 -3.63
CA SER A 443 8.57 7.56 -3.24
C SER A 443 8.88 6.25 -3.96
N ARG A 444 9.14 6.28 -5.28
CA ARG A 444 9.54 5.11 -6.06
C ARG A 444 10.84 4.50 -5.54
N PHE A 445 11.85 5.32 -5.23
CA PHE A 445 13.09 4.85 -4.63
C PHE A 445 12.82 4.14 -3.30
N LEU A 446 12.12 4.81 -2.37
CA LEU A 446 11.81 4.26 -1.04
C LEU A 446 11.02 2.95 -1.11
N GLU A 447 10.07 2.86 -2.04
CA GLU A 447 9.28 1.65 -2.30
C GLU A 447 10.15 0.52 -2.87
N ALA A 448 11.06 0.83 -3.80
CA ALA A 448 11.98 -0.12 -4.42
C ALA A 448 13.00 -0.69 -3.43
N VAL A 449 13.53 0.14 -2.51
CA VAL A 449 14.48 -0.33 -1.49
C VAL A 449 13.82 -0.82 -0.20
N GLY A 450 12.49 -0.72 -0.09
CA GLY A 450 11.75 -1.13 1.11
C GLY A 450 12.09 -0.28 2.34
N CYS A 451 12.33 1.01 2.15
CA CYS A 451 12.56 2.00 3.22
C CYS A 451 11.33 2.88 3.48
N CYS A 452 10.17 2.51 2.93
CA CYS A 452 8.86 3.05 3.31
C CYS A 452 8.34 2.51 4.65
N VAL A 453 9.09 1.57 5.25
CA VAL A 453 8.82 0.89 6.52
C VAL A 453 10.16 0.76 7.26
N TYR A 454 10.14 0.82 8.59
CA TYR A 454 11.31 0.51 9.41
C TYR A 454 11.43 -1.01 9.63
N GLU A 455 12.62 -1.56 9.36
CA GLU A 455 12.94 -2.96 9.62
C GLU A 455 13.97 -3.00 10.76
N PRO A 456 13.64 -3.54 11.94
CA PRO A 456 14.64 -3.70 13.00
C PRO A 456 15.73 -4.69 12.56
N GLU A 457 16.94 -4.50 13.08
CA GLU A 457 18.04 -5.44 12.84
C GLU A 457 17.75 -6.76 13.58
N THR A 458 17.75 -7.88 12.86
CA THR A 458 17.56 -9.20 13.48
C THR A 458 18.83 -9.60 14.21
N GLU A 459 18.77 -9.73 15.54
CA GLU A 459 19.85 -10.29 16.34
C GLU A 459 20.18 -11.71 15.83
N GLY A 460 21.26 -11.87 15.07
CA GLY A 460 21.63 -13.18 14.50
C GLY A 460 22.62 -13.18 13.32
N GLN A 461 23.11 -12.02 12.85
CA GLN A 461 24.21 -11.95 11.89
C GLN A 461 25.24 -10.92 12.37
N GLY A 462 25.87 -11.23 13.50
CA GLY A 462 27.10 -10.59 13.98
C GLY A 462 28.28 -11.48 13.72
#